data_AF-A0AA35UVA3-F1
#
_entry.id   AF-A0AA35UVA3-F1
#
_cell.length_a   1.000
_cell.length_b   1.000
_cell.length_c   1.000
_cell.angle_alpha   90.00
_cell.angle_beta   90.00
_cell.angle_gamma   90.00
#
_symmetry.space_group_name_H-M   'P 1'
#
loop_
_entity.id
_entity.type
_entity.pdbx_description
1 polymer ?
#
loop_
_entity_poly.entity_id
_entity_poly.type
_entity_poly.pdbx_seq_one_letter_code
_entity_poly.pdbx_strand_id
1 'polypeptide(L)'
;MPEELIISQEKLLQEAVDALLDNGICGQPMRDDHNRVYKSLSDVIEGKEGRVRETLLGKRVDYSGRSEILDDHPVLLNRAPTLHRLGIQAFLPVLVEGRAICLHPLVCKGFNADFDGDQMAVHVPLSLEAQAEARLLMFSHMNLLSPTIGDPISAPTQDMLSGLYVLTSGNRRGICVNRYNPCNRRNYQNEDNNYKYTKKKNPFFVIPMMQLELIGKNESI
;
A
#
# COMPACT_ATOMS: atom_id res chain seq x y z
N MET A 1 4.02 15.61 -69.61
CA MET A 1 3.43 14.47 -68.89
C MET A 1 4.42 13.66 -68.02
N PRO A 2 5.45 14.27 -67.39
CA PRO A 2 6.11 13.67 -66.21
C PRO A 2 5.76 14.37 -64.87
N GLU A 3 5.35 15.64 -64.92
CA GLU A 3 5.10 16.46 -63.72
C GLU A 3 3.88 16.00 -62.90
N GLU A 4 2.78 15.61 -63.55
CA GLU A 4 1.59 15.06 -62.86
C GLU A 4 1.91 13.78 -62.08
N LEU A 5 2.84 12.97 -62.61
CA LEU A 5 3.27 11.72 -62.00
C LEU A 5 4.09 12.00 -60.74
N ILE A 6 4.96 13.02 -60.77
CA ILE A 6 5.74 13.46 -59.60
C ILE A 6 4.81 13.98 -58.50
N ILE A 7 3.84 14.83 -58.84
CA ILE A 7 2.86 15.38 -57.89
C ILE A 7 2.04 14.25 -57.26
N SER A 8 1.66 13.23 -58.03
CA SER A 8 0.93 12.07 -57.49
C SER A 8 1.74 11.26 -56.47
N GLN A 9 3.06 11.12 -56.68
CA GLN A 9 3.96 10.42 -55.77
C GLN A 9 4.20 11.22 -54.48
N GLU A 10 4.39 12.55 -54.59
CA GLU A 10 4.52 13.42 -53.43
C GLU A 10 3.28 13.38 -52.54
N LYS A 11 2.09 13.35 -53.14
CA LYS A 11 0.83 13.24 -52.39
C LYS A 11 0.72 11.92 -51.63
N LEU A 12 1.06 10.80 -52.26
CA LEU A 12 1.07 9.48 -51.60
C LEU A 12 2.08 9.43 -50.44
N LEU A 13 3.25 10.05 -50.64
CA LEU A 13 4.28 10.16 -49.60
C LEU A 13 3.77 10.99 -48.42
N GLN A 14 3.12 12.12 -48.69
CA GLN A 14 2.57 12.97 -47.64
C GLN A 14 1.48 12.24 -46.84
N GLU A 15 0.56 11.54 -47.50
CA GLU A 15 -0.49 10.75 -46.83
C GLU A 15 0.11 9.64 -45.95
N ALA A 16 1.19 8.98 -46.40
CA ALA A 16 1.89 7.97 -45.61
C ALA A 16 2.61 8.58 -44.39
N VAL A 17 3.22 9.75 -44.54
CA VAL A 17 3.87 10.47 -43.42
C VAL A 17 2.84 10.94 -42.39
N ASP A 18 1.71 11.48 -42.86
CA ASP A 18 0.62 11.92 -42.00
C ASP A 18 0.04 10.73 -41.22
N ALA A 19 -0.17 9.58 -41.87
CA ALA A 19 -0.64 8.36 -41.20
C ALA A 19 0.37 7.80 -40.18
N LEU A 20 1.67 7.95 -40.42
CA LEU A 20 2.71 7.51 -39.50
C LEU A 20 2.77 8.38 -38.24
N LEU A 21 2.69 9.70 -38.40
CA LEU A 21 2.75 10.64 -37.30
C LEU A 21 1.44 10.66 -36.52
N ASP A 22 0.31 10.84 -37.21
CA ASP A 22 -1.00 11.01 -36.61
C ASP A 22 -2.14 10.53 -37.53
N ASN A 23 -2.44 9.24 -37.40
CA ASN A 23 -3.36 8.53 -38.28
C ASN A 23 -4.81 8.98 -38.05
N GLY A 24 -5.41 9.61 -39.07
CA GLY A 24 -6.80 10.05 -39.04
C GLY A 24 -7.00 11.56 -38.85
N ILE A 25 -5.93 12.35 -38.71
CA ILE A 25 -6.04 13.83 -38.72
C ILE A 25 -6.46 14.34 -40.11
N CYS A 26 -5.86 13.80 -41.17
CA CYS A 26 -6.09 14.25 -42.56
C CYS A 26 -6.85 13.20 -43.39
N GLY A 27 -8.07 12.86 -42.96
CA GLY A 27 -8.99 12.04 -43.76
C GLY A 27 -9.25 10.65 -43.18
N GLN A 28 -9.43 9.66 -44.05
CA GLN A 28 -9.72 8.30 -43.60
C GLN A 28 -8.46 7.63 -43.01
N PRO A 29 -8.54 7.07 -41.80
CA PRO A 29 -7.38 6.46 -41.16
C PRO A 29 -6.97 5.20 -41.94
N MET A 30 -5.66 5.03 -42.14
CA MET A 30 -5.12 3.82 -42.76
C MET A 30 -5.36 2.61 -41.86
N ARG A 31 -5.72 1.49 -42.48
CA ARG A 31 -6.08 0.25 -41.81
C ARG A 31 -5.26 -0.93 -42.34
N ASP A 32 -5.11 -1.95 -41.52
CA ASP A 32 -4.54 -3.24 -41.91
C ASP A 32 -5.52 -4.07 -42.75
N ASP A 33 -5.03 -5.21 -43.25
CA ASP A 33 -5.84 -6.18 -44.01
C ASP A 33 -7.03 -6.75 -43.20
N HIS A 34 -7.00 -6.62 -41.88
CA HIS A 34 -8.07 -7.02 -40.95
C HIS A 34 -8.98 -5.85 -40.54
N ASN A 35 -8.91 -4.71 -41.25
CA ASN A 35 -9.72 -3.52 -41.00
C ASN A 35 -9.47 -2.85 -39.63
N ARG A 36 -8.32 -3.09 -39.00
CA ARG A 36 -7.87 -2.42 -37.77
C ARG A 36 -7.07 -1.18 -38.13
N VAL A 37 -7.34 -0.08 -37.46
CA VAL A 37 -6.61 1.18 -37.65
C VAL A 37 -5.17 1.02 -37.16
N TYR A 38 -4.20 1.44 -37.97
CA TYR A 38 -2.80 1.47 -37.54
C TYR A 38 -2.61 2.48 -36.40
N LYS A 39 -1.90 2.07 -35.34
CA LYS A 39 -1.49 3.00 -34.27
C LYS A 39 -0.41 3.94 -34.81
N SER A 40 -0.66 5.24 -34.70
CA SER A 40 0.30 6.27 -35.07
C SER A 40 1.38 6.47 -34.00
N LEU A 41 2.43 7.23 -34.32
CA LEU A 41 3.42 7.61 -33.32
C LEU A 41 2.79 8.40 -32.17
N SER A 42 1.84 9.30 -32.47
CA SER A 42 1.03 10.01 -31.48
C SER A 42 0.32 9.01 -30.55
N ASP A 43 -0.34 7.97 -31.08
CA ASP A 43 -1.03 6.95 -30.26
C ASP A 43 -0.09 6.11 -29.40
N VAL A 44 1.15 5.92 -29.85
CA VAL A 44 2.16 5.18 -29.10
C VAL A 44 2.69 6.01 -27.93
N ILE A 45 2.65 7.34 -28.02
CA ILE A 45 3.14 8.24 -26.97
C ILE A 45 1.99 8.64 -26.03
N GLU A 46 0.84 8.97 -26.59
CA GLU A 46 -0.33 9.51 -25.92
C GLU A 46 -1.36 8.44 -25.52
N GLY A 47 -2.36 8.84 -24.74
CA GLY A 47 -3.42 7.94 -24.31
C GLY A 47 -3.08 7.08 -23.09
N LYS A 48 -4.03 6.23 -22.69
CA LYS A 48 -3.91 5.38 -21.49
C LYS A 48 -2.94 4.22 -21.68
N GLU A 49 -2.84 3.70 -22.91
CA GLU A 49 -1.88 2.66 -23.34
C GLU A 49 -0.59 3.26 -23.94
N GLY A 50 -0.42 4.58 -23.86
CA GLY A 50 0.77 5.25 -24.40
C GLY A 50 2.01 4.90 -23.57
N ARG A 51 3.17 4.85 -24.24
CA ARG A 51 4.48 4.55 -23.63
C ARG A 51 4.82 5.49 -22.48
N VAL A 52 4.34 6.74 -22.50
CA VAL A 52 4.58 7.69 -21.41
C VAL A 52 3.88 7.23 -20.13
N ARG A 53 2.62 6.79 -20.22
CA ARG A 53 1.88 6.35 -19.03
C ARG A 53 2.26 4.94 -18.58
N GLU A 54 2.50 4.05 -19.53
CA GLU A 54 2.78 2.65 -19.20
C GLU A 54 4.25 2.41 -18.83
N THR A 55 5.20 3.04 -19.54
CA THR A 55 6.64 2.73 -19.36
C THR A 55 7.36 3.70 -18.42
N LEU A 56 6.95 4.98 -18.38
CA LEU A 56 7.65 5.98 -17.57
C LEU A 56 7.10 6.11 -16.15
N LEU A 57 5.80 5.85 -15.94
CA LEU A 57 5.17 5.97 -14.61
C LEU A 57 5.11 4.65 -13.83
N GLY A 58 5.19 3.49 -14.49
CA GLY A 58 5.11 2.17 -13.84
C GLY A 58 6.07 1.15 -14.45
N LYS A 59 7.25 0.97 -13.87
CA LYS A 59 8.17 -0.11 -14.29
C LYS A 59 7.91 -1.38 -13.49
N ARG A 60 7.95 -2.54 -14.16
CA ARG A 60 8.09 -3.83 -13.47
C ARG A 60 9.47 -3.85 -12.82
N VAL A 61 9.51 -4.08 -11.52
CA VAL A 61 10.77 -4.16 -10.78
C VAL A 61 10.90 -5.57 -10.24
N ASP A 62 11.82 -6.32 -10.82
CA ASP A 62 12.14 -7.67 -10.37
C ASP A 62 13.21 -7.59 -9.28
N TYR A 63 12.93 -8.17 -8.12
CA TYR A 63 13.90 -8.34 -7.05
C TYR A 63 14.10 -9.82 -6.78
N SER A 64 15.34 -10.30 -6.94
CA SER A 64 15.77 -11.63 -6.50
C SER A 64 16.40 -11.51 -5.11
N GLY A 65 15.59 -11.62 -4.05
CA GLY A 65 16.07 -11.56 -2.67
C GLY A 65 16.60 -12.91 -2.18
N ARG A 66 17.84 -12.96 -1.67
CA ARG A 66 18.32 -14.04 -0.78
C ARG A 66 17.79 -13.78 0.63
N SER A 67 17.36 -14.85 1.32
CA SER A 67 16.69 -14.77 2.64
C SER A 67 17.52 -14.08 3.73
N GLU A 68 18.85 -14.02 3.58
CA GLU A 68 19.79 -13.49 4.57
C GLU A 68 19.80 -11.94 4.68
N ILE A 69 19.22 -11.22 3.72
CA ILE A 69 19.31 -9.75 3.64
C ILE A 69 18.13 -9.05 4.36
N LEU A 70 17.13 -9.79 4.87
CA LEU A 70 15.88 -9.20 5.37
C LEU A 70 15.90 -8.71 6.84
N ASP A 71 16.85 -9.15 7.68
CA ASP A 71 16.74 -8.98 9.15
C ASP A 71 16.75 -7.52 9.64
N ASP A 72 17.24 -6.57 8.85
CA ASP A 72 17.13 -5.13 9.16
C ASP A 72 16.81 -4.29 7.91
N HIS A 73 16.30 -4.88 6.84
CA HIS A 73 16.04 -4.14 5.61
C HIS A 73 14.57 -3.73 5.52
N PRO A 74 14.24 -2.42 5.44
CA PRO A 74 12.84 -2.00 5.35
C PRO A 74 12.23 -2.47 4.03
N VAL A 75 10.98 -2.91 4.07
CA VAL A 75 10.21 -3.30 2.88
C VAL A 75 9.00 -2.40 2.72
N LEU A 76 8.67 -2.04 1.49
CA LEU A 76 7.49 -1.25 1.17
C LEU A 76 6.37 -2.17 0.74
N LEU A 77 5.21 -2.01 1.35
CA LEU A 77 3.99 -2.73 0.99
C LEU A 77 3.03 -1.77 0.30
N ASN A 78 2.40 -2.21 -0.78
CA ASN A 78 1.50 -1.41 -1.60
C ASN A 78 0.24 -2.20 -1.95
N ARG A 79 -0.95 -1.62 -1.73
CA ARG A 79 -2.22 -2.16 -2.24
C ARG A 79 -2.79 -1.27 -3.32
N ALA A 80 -3.04 -1.85 -4.49
CA ALA A 80 -3.72 -1.16 -5.58
C ALA A 80 -5.25 -1.25 -5.41
N PRO A 81 -6.02 -0.18 -5.74
CA PRO A 81 -5.57 1.14 -6.18
C PRO A 81 -5.07 2.02 -5.02
N THR A 82 -3.97 2.75 -5.24
CA THR A 82 -3.40 3.68 -4.24
C THR A 82 -4.13 5.02 -4.25
N LEU A 83 -5.11 5.18 -3.36
CA LEU A 83 -5.90 6.41 -3.27
C LEU A 83 -5.18 7.56 -2.55
N HIS A 84 -4.23 7.24 -1.68
CA HIS A 84 -3.54 8.19 -0.82
C HIS A 84 -2.18 7.64 -0.41
N ARG A 85 -1.31 8.50 0.14
CA ARG A 85 0.07 8.15 0.50
C ARG A 85 0.19 6.93 1.44
N LEU A 86 -0.83 6.65 2.25
CA LEU A 86 -0.84 5.55 3.21
C LEU A 86 -1.18 4.20 2.58
N GLY A 87 -1.58 4.19 1.29
CA GLY A 87 -1.66 2.97 0.49
C GLY A 87 -0.29 2.38 0.17
N ILE A 88 0.80 3.07 0.53
CA ILE A 88 2.17 2.58 0.51
C ILE A 88 2.80 2.86 1.87
N GLN A 89 3.28 1.83 2.57
CA GLN A 89 3.99 2.02 3.84
C GLN A 89 5.19 1.08 3.96
N ALA A 90 6.19 1.54 4.71
CA ALA A 90 7.35 0.75 5.05
C ALA A 90 7.11 -0.04 6.34
N PHE A 91 7.60 -1.28 6.34
CA PHE A 91 7.60 -2.17 7.47
C PHE A 91 8.96 -2.82 7.64
N LEU A 92 9.24 -3.27 8.85
CA LEU A 92 10.31 -4.22 9.08
C LEU A 92 9.74 -5.63 8.85
N PRO A 93 10.29 -6.41 7.92
CA PRO A 93 9.79 -7.74 7.64
C PRO A 93 10.22 -8.72 8.74
N VAL A 94 9.33 -9.64 9.08
CA VAL A 94 9.62 -10.78 9.96
C VAL A 94 9.39 -12.05 9.15
N LEU A 95 10.39 -12.93 9.08
CA LEU A 95 10.28 -14.17 8.32
C LEU A 95 9.32 -15.14 9.02
N VAL A 96 8.26 -15.54 8.30
CA VAL A 96 7.26 -16.50 8.79
C VAL A 96 7.05 -17.61 7.77
N GLU A 97 6.78 -18.81 8.27
CA GLU A 97 6.45 -19.97 7.44
C GLU A 97 5.02 -19.83 6.89
N GLY A 98 4.88 -19.80 5.55
CA GLY A 98 3.57 -19.65 4.93
C GLY A 98 3.60 -19.30 3.44
N ARG A 99 2.43 -18.98 2.89
CA ARG A 99 2.25 -18.49 1.51
C ARG A 99 1.53 -17.14 1.44
N ALA A 100 1.13 -16.58 2.57
CA ALA A 100 0.47 -15.29 2.67
C ALA A 100 1.33 -14.31 3.46
N ILE A 101 1.16 -13.02 3.16
CA ILE A 101 1.77 -11.92 3.93
C ILE A 101 0.82 -11.61 5.10
N CYS A 102 1.33 -11.54 6.33
CA CYS A 102 0.52 -11.13 7.48
C CYS A 102 0.67 -9.62 7.71
N LEU A 103 -0.44 -8.90 7.56
CA LEU A 103 -0.50 -7.45 7.79
C LEU A 103 -1.02 -7.14 9.20
N HIS A 104 -0.47 -6.11 9.83
CA HIS A 104 -0.94 -5.67 11.14
C HIS A 104 -2.38 -5.09 11.07
N PRO A 105 -3.32 -5.49 11.96
CA PRO A 105 -4.73 -5.08 11.87
C PRO A 105 -4.97 -3.56 11.89
N LEU A 106 -4.13 -2.79 12.60
CA LEU A 106 -4.29 -1.33 12.70
C LEU A 106 -3.97 -0.57 11.40
N VAL A 107 -3.16 -1.13 10.50
CA VAL A 107 -2.84 -0.47 9.22
C VAL A 107 -3.82 -0.83 8.10
N CYS A 108 -4.70 -1.80 8.31
CA CYS A 108 -5.67 -2.26 7.31
C CYS A 108 -6.57 -1.11 6.81
N LYS A 109 -6.95 -0.18 7.71
CA LYS A 109 -7.72 1.01 7.35
C LYS A 109 -6.98 1.95 6.39
N GLY A 110 -5.66 2.08 6.53
CA GLY A 110 -4.82 2.88 5.64
C GLY A 110 -4.67 2.28 4.24
N PHE A 111 -4.60 0.95 4.16
CA PHE A 111 -4.57 0.24 2.87
C PHE A 111 -5.95 0.01 2.26
N ASN A 112 -7.02 0.27 3.02
CA ASN A 112 -8.39 -0.12 2.69
C ASN A 112 -8.52 -1.63 2.38
N ALA A 113 -7.74 -2.46 3.08
CA ALA A 113 -7.60 -3.88 2.81
C ALA A 113 -8.60 -4.73 3.60
N ASP A 114 -9.19 -5.73 2.94
CA ASP A 114 -9.99 -6.80 3.52
C ASP A 114 -9.32 -8.16 3.28
N PHE A 115 -9.37 -9.05 4.27
CA PHE A 115 -8.69 -10.35 4.22
C PHE A 115 -9.50 -11.41 3.46
N ASP A 116 -10.19 -11.04 2.39
CA ASP A 116 -11.06 -11.92 1.59
C ASP A 116 -10.40 -12.44 0.29
N GLY A 117 -9.17 -12.00 0.01
CA GLY A 117 -8.43 -12.36 -1.20
C GLY A 117 -7.58 -11.23 -1.79
N ASP A 118 -7.54 -10.07 -1.12
CA ASP A 118 -6.69 -8.95 -1.51
C ASP A 118 -5.23 -9.33 -1.77
N GLN A 119 -4.67 -8.77 -2.84
CA GLN A 119 -3.26 -8.90 -3.19
C GLN A 119 -2.52 -7.60 -2.91
N MET A 120 -1.30 -7.71 -2.40
CA MET A 120 -0.42 -6.59 -2.14
C MET A 120 0.94 -6.79 -2.81
N ALA A 121 1.49 -5.72 -3.36
CA ALA A 121 2.83 -5.71 -3.91
C ALA A 121 3.85 -5.38 -2.81
N VAL A 122 4.98 -6.06 -2.84
CA VAL A 122 6.12 -5.79 -1.96
C VAL A 122 7.24 -5.21 -2.82
N HIS A 123 7.80 -4.09 -2.39
CA HIS A 123 8.95 -3.45 -3.02
C HIS A 123 10.11 -3.37 -2.03
N VAL A 124 11.32 -3.66 -2.52
CA VAL A 124 12.54 -3.70 -1.70
C VAL A 124 13.44 -2.52 -2.08
N PRO A 125 13.63 -1.51 -1.21
CA PRO A 125 14.45 -0.34 -1.51
C PRO A 125 15.95 -0.67 -1.50
N LEU A 126 16.60 -0.73 -2.67
CA LEU A 126 18.01 -1.14 -2.76
C LEU A 126 19.00 -0.05 -2.30
N SER A 127 18.79 1.22 -2.66
CA SER A 127 19.73 2.29 -2.31
C SER A 127 19.65 2.68 -0.84
N LEU A 128 20.78 3.15 -0.28
CA LEU A 128 20.82 3.63 1.10
C LEU A 128 19.90 4.83 1.32
N GLU A 129 19.78 5.71 0.31
CA GLU A 129 18.86 6.84 0.34
C GLU A 129 17.40 6.35 0.40
N ALA A 130 17.04 5.37 -0.43
CA ALA A 130 15.69 4.81 -0.43
C ALA A 130 15.37 4.08 0.88
N GLN A 131 16.34 3.37 1.46
CA GLN A 131 16.17 2.76 2.79
C GLN A 131 15.99 3.82 3.88
N ALA A 132 16.74 4.93 3.81
CA ALA A 132 16.61 6.03 4.76
C ALA A 132 15.26 6.74 4.63
N GLU A 133 14.79 7.02 3.41
CA GLU A 133 13.47 7.59 3.14
C GLU A 133 12.35 6.66 3.61
N ALA A 134 12.47 5.35 3.33
CA ALA A 134 11.52 4.36 3.81
C ALA A 134 11.41 4.42 5.34
N ARG A 135 12.56 4.39 6.02
CA ARG A 135 12.70 4.47 7.50
C ARG A 135 12.12 5.74 8.10
N LEU A 136 12.43 6.90 7.51
CA LEU A 136 12.13 8.19 8.12
C LEU A 136 10.74 8.73 7.74
N LEU A 137 10.24 8.40 6.55
CA LEU A 137 9.02 9.01 6.00
C LEU A 137 7.90 8.00 5.82
N MET A 138 8.21 6.76 5.44
CA MET A 138 7.20 5.80 5.02
C MET A 138 6.86 4.77 6.09
N PHE A 139 7.59 4.68 7.20
CA PHE A 139 7.30 3.68 8.24
C PHE A 139 5.90 3.80 8.82
N SER A 140 5.27 2.65 9.03
CA SER A 140 3.92 2.52 9.58
C SER A 140 3.75 3.25 10.92
N HIS A 141 4.73 3.16 11.82
CA HIS A 141 4.67 3.80 13.14
C HIS A 141 4.79 5.34 13.11
N MET A 142 5.30 5.93 12.02
CA MET A 142 5.34 7.38 11.83
C MET A 142 4.06 7.90 11.15
N ASN A 143 3.34 7.02 10.46
CA ASN A 143 2.19 7.34 9.62
C ASN A 143 0.85 6.97 10.28
N LEU A 144 0.65 7.37 11.53
CA LEU A 144 -0.54 7.02 12.32
C LEU A 144 -1.78 7.87 12.00
N LEU A 145 -1.59 9.05 11.41
CA LEU A 145 -2.62 10.05 11.17
C LEU A 145 -2.95 10.21 9.68
N SER A 146 -4.19 10.58 9.40
CA SER A 146 -4.63 10.96 8.07
C SER A 146 -3.92 12.24 7.60
N PRO A 147 -3.32 12.25 6.39
CA PRO A 147 -2.72 13.46 5.83
C PRO A 147 -3.70 14.62 5.65
N THR A 148 -4.98 14.31 5.39
CA THR A 148 -5.97 15.32 5.00
C THR A 148 -6.65 15.95 6.20
N ILE A 149 -7.03 15.14 7.20
CA ILE A 149 -7.87 15.57 8.33
C ILE A 149 -7.08 15.57 9.64
N GLY A 150 -6.01 14.79 9.74
CA GLY A 150 -5.26 14.60 10.99
C GLY A 150 -5.87 13.56 11.94
N ASP A 151 -6.99 12.94 11.56
CA ASP A 151 -7.62 11.88 12.35
C ASP A 151 -6.73 10.62 12.46
N PRO A 152 -6.78 9.88 13.58
CA PRO A 152 -6.03 8.64 13.72
C PRO A 152 -6.57 7.57 12.77
N ILE A 153 -5.71 7.07 11.89
CA ILE A 153 -6.02 5.95 10.98
C ILE A 153 -5.75 4.62 11.67
N SER A 154 -4.69 4.56 12.48
CA SER A 154 -4.31 3.38 13.26
C SER A 154 -5.12 3.27 14.56
N ALA A 155 -6.43 3.35 14.45
CA ALA A 155 -7.36 3.19 15.58
C ALA A 155 -7.84 1.74 15.67
N PRO A 156 -8.10 1.21 16.88
CA PRO A 156 -8.70 -0.11 17.03
C PRO A 156 -10.08 -0.14 16.36
N THR A 157 -10.35 -1.21 15.62
CA THR A 157 -11.61 -1.45 14.92
C THR A 157 -12.29 -2.72 15.42
N GLN A 158 -13.60 -2.81 15.20
CA GLN A 158 -14.44 -3.99 15.41
C GLN A 158 -14.14 -4.76 16.70
N ASP A 159 -13.48 -5.92 16.61
CA ASP A 159 -13.27 -6.85 17.73
C ASP A 159 -12.44 -6.23 18.86
N MET A 160 -11.47 -5.37 18.52
CA MET A 160 -10.69 -4.64 19.52
C MET A 160 -11.58 -3.65 20.31
N LEU A 161 -12.48 -2.94 19.62
CA LEU A 161 -13.42 -2.04 20.27
C LEU A 161 -14.44 -2.79 21.12
N SER A 162 -14.96 -3.93 20.63
CA SER A 162 -15.86 -4.80 21.40
C SER A 162 -15.18 -5.32 22.67
N GLY A 163 -13.91 -5.74 22.57
CA GLY A 163 -13.11 -6.15 23.72
C GLY A 163 -12.95 -5.03 24.75
N LEU A 164 -12.55 -3.83 24.31
CA LEU A 164 -12.44 -2.66 25.17
C LEU A 164 -13.79 -2.25 25.79
N TYR A 165 -14.88 -2.33 25.04
CA TYR A 165 -16.22 -2.02 25.50
C TYR A 165 -16.67 -2.97 26.62
N VAL A 166 -16.50 -4.28 26.43
CA VAL A 166 -16.81 -5.29 27.48
C VAL A 166 -15.93 -5.10 28.71
N LEU A 167 -14.65 -4.76 28.55
CA LEU A 167 -13.74 -4.49 29.66
C LEU A 167 -14.13 -3.25 30.47
N THR A 168 -14.76 -2.27 29.83
CA THR A 168 -15.11 -0.98 30.45
C THR A 168 -16.56 -0.88 30.92
N SER A 169 -17.45 -1.74 30.42
CA SER A 169 -18.89 -1.69 30.75
C SER A 169 -19.23 -2.20 32.17
N GLY A 170 -18.38 -3.04 32.77
CA GLY A 170 -18.65 -3.68 34.06
C GLY A 170 -18.05 -3.02 35.31
N ASN A 171 -17.11 -2.07 35.17
CA ASN A 171 -16.41 -1.46 36.30
C ASN A 171 -16.56 0.08 36.24
N ARG A 172 -17.32 0.69 37.17
CA ARG A 172 -17.44 2.18 37.28
C ARG A 172 -16.10 2.89 37.54
N ARG A 173 -15.04 2.11 37.75
CA ARG A 173 -13.65 2.53 37.80
C ARG A 173 -13.00 2.07 36.49
N GLY A 174 -13.14 2.86 35.43
CA GLY A 174 -12.51 2.55 34.14
C GLY A 174 -10.98 2.42 34.24
N ILE A 175 -10.31 2.23 33.10
CA ILE A 175 -8.84 2.17 33.00
C ILE A 175 -8.16 3.46 33.52
N CYS A 176 -8.91 4.55 33.69
CA CYS A 176 -8.48 5.85 34.21
C CYS A 176 -8.22 5.93 35.74
N VAL A 177 -8.07 4.82 36.47
CA VAL A 177 -7.78 4.89 37.92
C VAL A 177 -6.35 5.36 38.25
N ASN A 178 -5.37 5.33 37.33
CA ASN A 178 -4.01 5.76 37.67
C ASN A 178 -3.41 6.73 36.65
N ARG A 179 -3.55 8.04 36.92
CA ARG A 179 -2.40 8.99 36.93
C ARG A 179 -2.68 10.46 37.29
N TYR A 180 -3.93 10.92 37.38
CA TYR A 180 -4.21 12.33 37.74
C TYR A 180 -5.33 12.49 38.78
N ASN A 181 -5.16 11.94 39.98
CA ASN A 181 -5.91 12.44 41.13
C ASN A 181 -5.10 12.31 42.43
N PRO A 182 -4.41 13.37 42.89
CA PRO A 182 -3.67 13.33 44.16
C PRO A 182 -4.58 13.29 45.40
N CYS A 183 -5.90 13.48 45.24
CA CYS A 183 -6.73 13.98 46.33
C CYS A 183 -7.76 13.02 46.92
N ASN A 184 -7.76 11.72 46.60
CA ASN A 184 -8.74 10.79 47.18
C ASN A 184 -8.11 9.61 47.91
N ARG A 185 -7.52 9.90 49.09
CA ARG A 185 -6.97 8.91 50.03
C ARG A 185 -7.90 8.62 51.22
N ARG A 186 -9.19 8.95 51.15
CA ARG A 186 -10.13 8.67 52.24
C ARG A 186 -11.40 8.06 51.68
N ASN A 187 -11.78 6.94 52.26
CA ASN A 187 -13.05 6.23 52.09
C ASN A 187 -13.08 5.21 50.96
N TYR A 188 -12.49 4.03 51.20
CA TYR A 188 -13.09 2.76 50.81
C TYR A 188 -12.70 1.72 51.87
N GLN A 189 -13.31 1.84 53.05
CA GLN A 189 -13.63 0.67 53.84
C GLN A 189 -15.03 0.23 53.43
N ASN A 190 -15.20 -1.08 53.34
CA ASN A 190 -16.45 -1.82 53.12
C ASN A 190 -16.87 -1.93 51.65
N GLU A 191 -16.54 -3.08 51.05
CA GLU A 191 -17.54 -4.10 50.75
C GLU A 191 -16.81 -5.37 50.29
N ASP A 192 -16.82 -6.37 51.16
CA ASP A 192 -16.59 -7.76 50.80
C ASP A 192 -17.63 -8.17 49.75
N ASN A 193 -17.19 -8.74 48.63
CA ASN A 193 -17.93 -9.79 47.91
C ASN A 193 -17.00 -10.47 46.88
N ASN A 194 -16.40 -11.55 47.35
CA ASN A 194 -16.17 -12.83 46.69
C ASN A 194 -16.38 -12.90 45.15
N TYR A 195 -15.39 -12.46 44.37
CA TYR A 195 -15.20 -12.92 42.99
C TYR A 195 -13.77 -13.44 42.82
N LYS A 196 -13.66 -14.77 42.81
CA LYS A 196 -12.41 -15.49 42.61
C LYS A 196 -12.03 -15.46 41.12
N TYR A 197 -11.67 -14.29 40.61
CA TYR A 197 -10.99 -14.20 39.32
C TYR A 197 -9.50 -14.44 39.54
N THR A 198 -9.00 -15.54 39.00
CA THR A 198 -7.57 -15.84 38.94
C THR A 198 -6.83 -14.64 38.36
N LYS A 199 -5.91 -14.05 39.15
CA LYS A 199 -4.89 -13.10 38.70
C LYS A 199 -4.06 -13.74 37.57
N LYS A 200 -4.54 -13.71 36.33
CA LYS A 200 -3.68 -13.82 35.17
C LYS A 200 -3.31 -12.41 34.76
N LYS A 201 -2.00 -12.16 34.82
CA LYS A 201 -1.20 -11.01 34.35
C LYS A 201 -2.02 -9.86 33.75
N ASN A 202 -1.82 -8.66 34.31
CA ASN A 202 -2.18 -7.39 33.68
C ASN A 202 -1.93 -7.47 32.16
N PRO A 203 -2.95 -7.36 31.30
CA PRO A 203 -2.71 -7.20 29.88
C PRO A 203 -2.21 -5.77 29.72
N PHE A 204 -0.89 -5.59 29.84
CA PHE A 204 -0.25 -4.46 29.21
C PHE A 204 -0.55 -4.62 27.73
N PHE A 205 -1.55 -3.89 27.24
CA PHE A 205 -1.75 -3.65 25.82
C PHE A 205 -0.59 -2.74 25.37
N VAL A 206 0.59 -3.34 25.26
CA VAL A 206 1.65 -2.79 24.42
C VAL A 206 1.08 -2.90 23.02
N ILE A 207 0.90 -1.80 22.30
CA ILE A 207 0.66 -1.86 20.86
C ILE A 207 1.89 -2.59 20.32
N PRO A 208 1.77 -3.86 19.88
CA PRO A 208 2.92 -4.52 19.28
C PRO A 208 3.39 -3.64 18.13
N MET A 209 4.71 -3.56 17.94
CA MET A 209 5.28 -2.92 16.75
C MET A 209 4.44 -3.34 15.54
N MET A 210 4.05 -2.39 14.69
CA MET A 210 3.39 -2.69 13.43
C MET A 210 4.38 -3.44 12.54
N GLN A 211 4.42 -4.75 12.70
CA GLN A 211 5.30 -5.66 11.98
C GLN A 211 4.57 -6.18 10.75
N LEU A 212 5.34 -6.43 9.70
CA LEU A 212 4.88 -7.14 8.52
C LEU A 212 5.58 -8.50 8.54
N GLU A 213 4.82 -9.59 8.51
CA GLU A 213 5.42 -10.90 8.39
C GLU A 213 5.51 -11.27 6.91
N LEU A 214 6.73 -11.45 6.42
CA LEU A 214 7.04 -11.88 5.05
C LEU A 214 7.48 -13.34 5.04
N ILE A 215 7.27 -14.00 3.92
CA ILE A 215 7.60 -15.42 3.77
C ILE A 215 9.11 -15.58 3.51
N GLY A 216 9.78 -16.33 4.36
CA GLY A 216 11.14 -16.82 4.11
C GLY A 216 11.08 -18.18 3.41
N LYS A 217 11.72 -18.30 2.24
CA LYS A 217 12.01 -19.63 1.69
C LYS A 217 13.20 -20.21 2.46
N ASN A 218 12.93 -21.12 3.38
CA ASN A 218 13.93 -22.06 3.86
C ASN A 218 14.20 -23.08 2.73
N GLU A 219 15.11 -22.75 1.82
CA GLU A 219 15.73 -23.78 0.98
C GLU A 219 16.71 -24.55 1.86
N SER A 220 16.19 -25.60 2.52
CA SER A 220 17.00 -26.63 3.14
C SER A 220 17.78 -27.38 2.05
N ILE A 221 19.11 -27.21 2.06
CA ILE A 221 20.07 -28.12 1.42
C ILE A 221 20.07 -29.44 2.18
#